data_AF-F1TJ89-F1
#
_entry.id   AF-F1TJ89-F1
#
_cell.length_a   1.000
_cell.length_b   1.000
_cell.length_c   1.000
_cell.angle_alpha   90.00
_cell.angle_beta   90.00
_cell.angle_gamma   90.00
#
_symmetry.space_group_name_H-M   'P 1'
#
loop_
_entity.id
_entity.type
_entity.pdbx_description
1 polymer ?
#
loop_
_entity_poly.entity_id
_entity_poly.type
_entity_poly.pdbx_seq_one_letter_code
_entity_poly.pdbx_strand_id
1 'polypeptide(L)'
;MVALTAAWATINGVQLAVGLALVYRRYGTVAGPLMLTRPTRAHVGAGAGWGLAKAVFTTVLAVALPASLASDGGGEGGYPAGAFAAQLSFAFFFGAIASPLYEEVLYRGIVFNGIAARMPAAAAVVLVSTMFALAHLPRVFNTISAFFAGLLFAWLLHRYRNLWVPIVAHMVSNGAMTLAAFAVTSSA
;
A
#
# COMPACT_ATOMS: atom_id res chain seq x y z
N MET A 1 6.16 -20.38 -7.74
CA MET A 1 5.07 -19.62 -7.07
C MET A 1 4.95 -19.91 -5.59
N VAL A 2 4.71 -21.15 -5.15
CA VAL A 2 4.61 -21.47 -3.70
C VAL A 2 5.82 -20.97 -2.90
N ALA A 3 7.04 -21.20 -3.38
CA ALA A 3 8.25 -20.71 -2.75
C ALA A 3 8.34 -19.17 -2.70
N LEU A 4 7.85 -18.46 -3.72
CA LEU A 4 7.85 -16.99 -3.76
C LEU A 4 6.81 -16.40 -2.80
N THR A 5 5.60 -16.98 -2.76
CA THR A 5 4.56 -16.59 -1.80
C THR A 5 4.98 -16.88 -0.36
N ALA A 6 5.62 -18.02 -0.11
CA ALA A 6 6.17 -18.37 1.20
C ALA A 6 7.32 -17.43 1.60
N ALA A 7 8.22 -17.08 0.67
CA ALA A 7 9.28 -16.11 0.91
C ALA A 7 8.71 -14.72 1.22
N TRP A 8 7.74 -14.24 0.42
CA TRP A 8 7.05 -12.97 0.67
C TRP A 8 6.39 -12.97 2.05
N ALA A 9 5.63 -14.00 2.39
CA ALA A 9 4.94 -14.09 3.67
C ALA A 9 5.93 -14.16 4.85
N THR A 10 7.06 -14.84 4.67
CA THR A 10 8.09 -14.95 5.71
C THR A 10 8.81 -13.63 5.91
N ILE A 11 9.29 -12.99 4.85
CA ILE A 11 10.04 -11.73 4.93
C ILE A 11 9.16 -10.63 5.51
N ASN A 12 7.99 -10.40 4.90
CA ASN A 12 7.08 -9.34 5.31
C ASN A 12 6.43 -9.66 6.66
N GLY A 13 6.08 -10.92 6.92
CA GLY A 13 5.53 -11.37 8.19
C GLY A 13 6.50 -11.20 9.36
N VAL A 14 7.79 -11.50 9.16
CA VAL A 14 8.82 -11.27 10.18
C VAL A 14 9.01 -9.77 10.43
N GLN A 15 9.09 -8.95 9.38
CA GLN A 15 9.20 -7.49 9.51
C GLN A 15 8.02 -6.91 10.32
N LEU A 16 6.80 -7.33 9.98
CA LEU A 16 5.59 -6.91 10.69
C LEU A 16 5.60 -7.40 12.14
N ALA A 17 5.90 -8.67 12.37
CA ALA A 17 5.93 -9.26 13.72
C ALA A 17 6.94 -8.55 14.63
N VAL A 18 8.15 -8.29 14.12
CA VAL A 18 9.18 -7.54 14.84
C VAL A 18 8.70 -6.11 15.13
N GLY A 19 8.15 -5.42 14.14
CA GLY A 19 7.63 -4.07 14.31
C GLY A 19 6.51 -3.98 15.35
N LEU A 20 5.54 -4.89 15.30
CA LEU A 20 4.45 -4.97 16.28
C LEU A 20 4.96 -5.33 17.67
N ALA A 21 5.92 -6.25 17.78
CA ALA A 21 6.54 -6.62 19.06
C ALA A 21 7.29 -5.43 19.68
N LEU A 22 8.01 -4.64 18.88
CA LEU A 22 8.70 -3.42 19.34
C LEU A 22 7.69 -2.37 19.83
N VAL A 23 6.59 -2.17 19.12
CA VAL A 23 5.52 -1.26 19.56
C VAL A 23 4.91 -1.75 20.87
N TYR A 24 4.54 -3.03 20.96
CA TYR A 24 3.98 -3.61 22.18
C TYR A 24 4.94 -3.48 23.36
N ARG A 25 6.22 -3.81 23.17
CA ARG A 25 7.25 -3.69 24.21
C ARG A 25 7.45 -2.25 24.70
N ARG A 26 7.28 -1.26 23.81
CA ARG A 26 7.46 0.16 24.15
C ARG A 26 6.24 0.78 24.82
N TYR A 27 5.03 0.40 24.42
CA TYR A 27 3.79 1.10 24.81
C TYR A 27 2.81 0.23 25.60
N GLY A 28 3.06 -1.06 25.77
CA GLY A 28 2.14 -2.02 26.40
C GLY A 28 0.88 -2.32 25.58
N THR A 29 0.68 -1.66 24.45
CA THR A 29 -0.46 -1.84 23.52
C THR A 29 0.00 -1.62 22.09
N VAL A 30 -0.74 -2.17 21.12
CA VAL A 30 -0.48 -1.96 19.67
C VAL A 30 -1.46 -0.96 19.06
N ALA A 31 -2.75 -1.11 19.36
CA ALA A 31 -3.80 -0.38 18.64
C ALA A 31 -3.73 1.15 18.83
N GLY A 32 -3.43 1.61 20.05
CA GLY A 32 -3.31 3.03 20.37
C GLY A 32 -2.17 3.72 19.60
N PRO A 33 -0.91 3.25 19.74
CA PRO A 33 0.23 3.81 19.01
C PRO A 33 0.09 3.79 17.49
N LEU A 34 -0.55 2.77 16.93
CA LEU A 34 -0.81 2.66 15.49
C LEU A 34 -2.02 3.49 15.03
N MET A 35 -2.78 4.12 15.93
CA MET A 35 -4.04 4.81 15.62
C MET A 35 -5.09 3.89 14.97
N LEU A 36 -5.11 2.61 15.37
CA LEU A 36 -6.12 1.63 14.98
C LEU A 36 -7.39 1.80 15.83
N THR A 37 -8.04 2.94 15.67
CA THR A 37 -9.36 3.22 16.28
C THR A 37 -10.47 2.87 15.29
N ARG A 38 -11.64 2.44 15.79
CA ARG A 38 -12.77 2.07 14.91
C ARG A 38 -13.08 3.22 13.93
N PRO A 39 -13.10 2.97 12.61
CA PRO A 39 -13.35 4.02 11.64
C PRO A 39 -14.83 4.45 11.66
N THR A 40 -15.07 5.75 11.46
CA THR A 40 -16.41 6.28 11.21
C THR A 40 -16.78 6.10 9.73
N ARG A 41 -18.06 6.30 9.38
CA ARG A 41 -18.48 6.32 7.96
C ARG A 41 -17.73 7.39 7.15
N ALA A 42 -17.43 8.54 7.76
CA ALA A 42 -16.65 9.60 7.14
C ALA A 42 -15.19 9.16 6.86
N HIS A 43 -14.58 8.39 7.77
CA HIS A 43 -13.25 7.81 7.55
C HIS A 43 -13.26 6.83 6.38
N VAL A 44 -14.25 5.94 6.30
CA VAL A 44 -14.39 4.99 5.20
C VAL A 44 -14.64 5.72 3.88
N GLY A 45 -15.55 6.70 3.87
CA GLY A 45 -15.85 7.51 2.68
C GLY A 45 -14.64 8.31 2.19
N ALA A 46 -13.88 8.92 3.10
CA ALA A 46 -12.63 9.62 2.77
C ALA A 46 -11.59 8.66 2.20
N GLY A 47 -11.40 7.49 2.84
CA GLY A 47 -10.50 6.46 2.33
C GLY A 47 -10.88 6.04 0.91
N ALA A 48 -12.15 5.70 0.68
CA ALA A 48 -12.63 5.31 -0.64
C ALA A 48 -12.46 6.41 -1.69
N GLY A 49 -12.82 7.65 -1.37
CA GLY A 49 -12.68 8.80 -2.28
C GLY A 49 -11.23 9.07 -2.68
N TRP A 50 -10.31 9.11 -1.70
CA TRP A 50 -8.88 9.30 -1.97
C TRP A 50 -8.25 8.09 -2.66
N GLY A 51 -8.72 6.87 -2.38
CA GLY A 51 -8.30 5.67 -3.07
C GLY A 51 -8.66 5.69 -4.56
N LEU A 52 -9.89 6.09 -4.89
CA LEU A 52 -10.32 6.29 -6.28
C LEU A 52 -9.53 7.41 -6.95
N ALA A 53 -9.31 8.54 -6.27
CA ALA A 53 -8.48 9.62 -6.80
C ALA A 53 -7.05 9.16 -7.11
N LYS A 54 -6.45 8.34 -6.23
CA LYS A 54 -5.13 7.75 -6.48
C LYS A 54 -5.15 6.76 -7.63
N ALA A 55 -6.21 5.96 -7.79
CA ALA A 55 -6.36 5.07 -8.94
C ALA A 55 -6.39 5.86 -10.25
N VAL A 56 -7.21 6.92 -10.33
CA VAL A 56 -7.25 7.83 -11.48
C VAL A 56 -5.87 8.44 -11.75
N PHE A 57 -5.20 8.96 -10.72
CA PHE A 57 -3.83 9.48 -10.84
C PHE A 57 -2.87 8.43 -11.38
N THR A 58 -2.95 7.18 -10.91
CA THR A 58 -2.09 6.08 -11.37
C THR A 58 -2.34 5.77 -12.84
N THR A 59 -3.60 5.76 -13.29
CA THR A 59 -3.96 5.59 -14.71
C THR A 59 -3.42 6.74 -15.56
N VAL A 60 -3.59 7.99 -15.11
CA VAL A 60 -3.04 9.18 -15.80
C VAL A 60 -1.52 9.08 -15.91
N LEU A 61 -0.85 8.67 -14.84
CA LEU A 61 0.60 8.47 -14.84
C LEU A 61 1.02 7.37 -15.83
N ALA A 62 0.27 6.26 -15.88
CA ALA A 62 0.55 5.15 -16.79
C ALA A 62 0.44 5.55 -18.27
N VAL A 63 -0.52 6.42 -18.62
CA VAL A 63 -0.70 6.89 -20.01
C VAL A 63 0.22 8.06 -20.37
N ALA A 64 0.66 8.85 -19.38
CA ALA A 64 1.52 10.01 -19.60
C ALA A 64 3.00 9.65 -19.72
N LEU A 65 3.43 8.54 -19.10
CA LEU A 65 4.83 8.10 -19.15
C LEU A 65 5.13 7.30 -20.44
N PRO A 66 6.39 7.33 -20.92
CA PRO A 66 6.84 6.45 -22.00
C PRO A 66 6.57 4.99 -21.68
N ALA A 67 6.22 4.19 -22.69
CA ALA A 67 5.94 2.76 -22.52
C ALA A 67 7.10 2.00 -21.86
N SER A 68 8.34 2.40 -22.11
CA SER A 68 9.53 1.84 -21.45
C SER A 68 9.54 2.01 -19.93
N LEU A 69 8.88 3.05 -19.41
CA LEU A 69 8.76 3.34 -17.98
C LEU A 69 7.42 2.92 -17.39
N ALA A 70 6.41 2.60 -18.21
CA ALA A 70 5.09 2.17 -17.76
C ALA A 70 4.90 0.64 -17.83
N SER A 71 5.67 -0.04 -18.67
CA SER A 71 5.52 -1.48 -18.95
C SER A 71 5.89 -2.42 -17.79
N ASP A 72 6.61 -1.93 -16.78
CA ASP A 72 6.96 -2.70 -15.58
C ASP A 72 5.97 -2.47 -14.41
N GLY A 73 4.87 -1.78 -14.67
CA GLY A 73 3.77 -1.61 -13.73
C GLY A 73 3.00 -2.91 -13.50
N GLY A 74 2.57 -3.14 -12.25
CA GLY A 74 1.74 -4.29 -11.90
C GLY A 74 1.96 -4.81 -10.48
N GLY A 75 1.17 -5.82 -10.09
CA GLY A 75 1.20 -6.39 -8.75
C GLY A 75 2.56 -6.99 -8.36
N GLU A 76 2.90 -6.91 -7.07
CA GLU A 76 4.12 -7.51 -6.56
C GLU A 76 4.06 -9.04 -6.58
N GLY A 77 5.11 -9.70 -7.11
CA GLY A 77 5.23 -11.17 -7.12
C GLY A 77 4.50 -11.91 -8.25
N GLY A 78 3.74 -11.21 -9.09
CA GLY A 78 2.93 -11.83 -10.15
C GLY A 78 1.81 -12.72 -9.60
N TYR A 79 1.02 -13.32 -10.49
CA TYR A 79 0.00 -14.32 -10.13
C TYR A 79 0.30 -15.65 -10.83
N PRO A 80 -0.08 -16.79 -10.23
CA PRO A 80 0.17 -18.09 -10.83
C PRO A 80 -0.54 -18.22 -12.18
N ALA A 81 0.11 -18.83 -13.17
CA ALA A 81 -0.55 -19.20 -14.41
C ALA A 81 -1.74 -20.13 -14.13
N GLY A 82 -2.83 -19.96 -14.88
CA GLY A 82 -4.05 -20.74 -14.68
C GLY A 82 -5.30 -20.06 -15.20
N ALA A 83 -6.46 -20.51 -14.73
CA ALA A 83 -7.74 -19.91 -15.11
C ALA A 83 -7.80 -18.42 -14.72
N PHE A 84 -8.42 -17.60 -15.58
CA PHE A 84 -8.61 -16.16 -15.36
C PHE A 84 -9.16 -15.85 -13.96
N ALA A 85 -10.19 -16.57 -13.51
CA ALA A 85 -10.78 -16.39 -12.19
C ALA A 85 -9.76 -16.63 -11.06
N ALA A 86 -8.91 -17.66 -11.17
CA ALA A 86 -7.88 -17.94 -10.16
C ALA A 86 -6.81 -16.84 -10.11
N GLN A 87 -6.40 -16.32 -11.27
CA GLN A 87 -5.46 -15.21 -11.38
C GLN A 87 -6.03 -13.93 -10.77
N LEU A 88 -7.28 -13.59 -11.10
CA LEU A 88 -7.97 -12.42 -10.58
C LEU A 88 -8.17 -12.53 -9.06
N SER A 89 -8.64 -13.67 -8.56
CA SER A 89 -8.82 -13.89 -7.13
C SER A 89 -7.50 -13.75 -6.37
N PHE A 90 -6.41 -14.30 -6.90
CA PHE A 90 -5.09 -14.17 -6.31
C PHE A 90 -4.62 -12.70 -6.30
N ALA A 91 -4.65 -12.05 -7.46
CA ALA A 91 -4.20 -10.65 -7.61
C ALA A 91 -5.01 -9.71 -6.72
N PHE A 92 -6.32 -9.91 -6.62
CA PHE A 92 -7.19 -9.10 -5.78
C PHE A 92 -6.90 -9.33 -4.29
N PHE A 93 -6.86 -10.59 -3.83
CA PHE A 93 -6.63 -10.86 -2.42
C PHE A 93 -5.24 -10.39 -1.97
N PHE A 94 -4.18 -10.77 -2.68
CA PHE A 94 -2.82 -10.42 -2.29
C PHE A 94 -2.47 -8.97 -2.62
N GLY A 95 -2.72 -8.52 -3.84
CA GLY A 95 -2.32 -7.20 -4.32
C GLY A 95 -3.23 -6.06 -3.87
N ALA A 96 -4.54 -6.32 -3.71
CA ALA A 96 -5.50 -5.27 -3.33
C ALA A 96 -5.89 -5.29 -1.85
N ILE A 97 -5.64 -6.37 -1.10
CA ILE A 97 -6.03 -6.47 0.32
C ILE A 97 -4.82 -6.73 1.22
N ALA A 98 -4.15 -7.88 1.05
CA ALA A 98 -3.12 -8.31 1.99
C ALA A 98 -1.89 -7.38 1.97
N SER A 99 -1.36 -7.02 0.80
CA SER A 99 -0.20 -6.13 0.68
C SER A 99 -0.52 -4.73 1.22
N PRO A 100 -1.61 -4.05 0.81
CA PRO A 100 -1.98 -2.75 1.38
C PRO A 100 -2.14 -2.76 2.90
N LEU A 101 -2.76 -3.81 3.46
CA LEU A 101 -2.91 -3.92 4.91
C LEU A 101 -1.55 -3.99 5.62
N TYR A 102 -0.68 -4.87 5.14
CA TYR A 102 0.67 -5.04 5.66
C TYR A 102 1.48 -3.74 5.55
N GLU A 103 1.51 -3.16 4.35
CA GLU A 103 2.30 -1.98 4.03
C GLU A 103 1.88 -0.76 4.84
N GLU A 104 0.58 -0.52 5.01
CA GLU A 104 0.10 0.59 5.83
C GLU A 104 0.42 0.38 7.31
N VAL A 105 0.26 -0.84 7.83
CA VAL A 105 0.62 -1.11 9.24
C VAL A 105 2.12 -0.92 9.46
N LEU A 106 2.97 -1.41 8.56
CA LEU A 106 4.41 -1.29 8.70
C LEU A 106 4.88 0.16 8.48
N TYR A 107 4.60 0.75 7.32
CA TYR A 107 5.17 2.05 6.97
C TYR A 107 4.48 3.21 7.68
N ARG A 108 3.15 3.18 7.83
CA ARG A 108 2.39 4.30 8.41
C ARG A 108 2.17 4.08 9.90
N GLY A 109 1.72 2.88 10.27
CA GLY A 109 1.48 2.50 11.66
C GLY A 109 2.75 2.51 12.51
N ILE A 110 3.83 1.87 12.05
CA ILE A 110 5.05 1.67 12.83
C ILE A 110 6.12 2.72 12.47
N VAL A 111 6.58 2.76 11.21
CA VAL A 111 7.74 3.58 10.81
C VAL A 111 7.42 5.08 10.90
N PHE A 112 6.34 5.53 10.26
CA PHE A 112 5.96 6.94 10.25
C PHE A 112 5.69 7.49 11.65
N ASN A 113 4.88 6.81 12.46
CA ASN A 113 4.62 7.25 13.83
C ASN A 113 5.91 7.29 14.69
N GLY A 114 6.83 6.36 14.47
CA GLY A 114 8.15 6.36 15.13
C GLY A 114 9.03 7.56 14.73
N ILE A 115 9.04 7.92 13.44
CA ILE A 115 9.87 9.02 12.90
C ILE A 115 9.24 10.38 13.18
N ALA A 116 7.92 10.53 12.97
CA ALA A 116 7.18 11.79 13.15
C ALA A 116 7.21 12.31 14.59
N ALA A 117 7.54 11.45 15.57
CA ALA A 117 7.78 11.86 16.95
C ALA A 117 9.09 12.67 17.15
N ARG A 118 9.98 12.71 16.15
CA ARG A 118 11.34 13.28 16.26
C ARG A 118 11.67 14.33 15.21
N MET A 119 10.76 14.61 14.28
CA MET A 119 10.96 15.58 13.21
C MET A 119 9.63 16.19 12.73
N PRO A 120 9.66 17.32 12.00
CA PRO A 120 8.45 17.91 11.45
C PRO A 120 7.65 16.93 10.59
N ALA A 121 6.32 16.98 10.69
CA ALA A 121 5.44 16.04 10.01
C ALA A 121 5.67 15.99 8.49
N ALA A 122 5.89 17.13 7.85
CA ALA A 122 6.18 17.20 6.42
C ALA A 122 7.47 16.44 6.04
N ALA A 123 8.53 16.57 6.85
CA ALA A 123 9.78 15.84 6.64
C ALA A 123 9.59 14.32 6.82
N ALA A 124 8.82 13.91 7.85
CA ALA A 124 8.47 12.51 8.06
C ALA A 124 7.64 11.94 6.89
N VAL A 125 6.70 12.72 6.34
CA VAL A 125 5.90 12.32 5.17
C VAL A 125 6.82 12.03 4.00
N VAL A 126 7.70 12.97 3.63
CA VAL A 126 8.62 12.78 2.50
C VAL A 126 9.56 11.60 2.73
N LEU A 127 10.19 11.51 3.91
CA LEU A 127 11.15 10.45 4.22
C LEU A 127 10.52 9.05 4.14
N VAL A 128 9.38 8.84 4.80
CA VAL A 128 8.72 7.53 4.77
C VAL A 128 8.17 7.19 3.39
N SER A 129 7.72 8.20 2.63
CA SER A 129 7.28 7.99 1.24
C SER A 129 8.43 7.55 0.34
N THR A 130 9.62 8.13 0.52
CA THR A 130 10.83 7.69 -0.17
C THR A 130 11.21 6.26 0.23
N MET A 131 11.19 5.92 1.51
CA MET A 131 11.46 4.54 1.96
C MET A 131 10.48 3.53 1.36
N PHE A 132 9.20 3.89 1.29
CA PHE A 132 8.16 3.08 0.69
C PHE A 132 8.39 2.90 -0.82
N ALA A 133 8.72 3.99 -1.54
CA ALA A 133 9.05 3.94 -2.96
C ALA A 133 10.26 3.03 -3.24
N LEU A 134 11.34 3.17 -2.47
CA LEU A 134 12.56 2.38 -2.66
C LEU A 134 12.34 0.89 -2.43
N ALA A 135 11.36 0.51 -1.61
CA ALA A 135 10.98 -0.89 -1.42
C ALA A 135 10.34 -1.54 -2.67
N HIS A 136 9.94 -0.74 -3.66
CA HIS A 136 9.34 -1.21 -4.92
C HIS A 136 10.35 -1.34 -6.07
N LEU A 137 11.62 -1.01 -5.82
CA LEU A 137 12.70 -1.28 -6.78
C LEU A 137 12.82 -2.79 -7.07
N PRO A 138 13.24 -3.19 -8.28
CA PRO A 138 13.73 -2.34 -9.37
C PRO A 138 12.65 -1.82 -10.34
N ARG A 139 11.36 -2.02 -10.05
CA ARG A 139 10.26 -1.61 -10.95
C ARG A 139 10.08 -0.11 -10.91
N VAL A 140 10.44 0.58 -11.99
CA VAL A 140 10.48 2.03 -12.11
C VAL A 140 9.08 2.63 -12.01
N PHE A 141 8.09 2.10 -12.75
CA PHE A 141 6.71 2.58 -12.65
C PHE A 141 6.19 2.47 -11.23
N ASN A 142 6.34 1.28 -10.63
CA ASN A 142 5.88 1.01 -9.28
C ASN A 142 6.59 1.91 -8.26
N THR A 143 7.89 2.16 -8.41
CA THR A 143 8.66 3.06 -7.53
C THR A 143 8.13 4.49 -7.59
N ILE A 144 7.89 5.03 -8.80
CA ILE A 144 7.34 6.39 -8.97
C ILE A 144 5.92 6.46 -8.40
N SER A 145 5.05 5.51 -8.77
CA SER A 145 3.67 5.45 -8.27
C SER A 145 3.62 5.30 -6.75
N ALA A 146 4.49 4.45 -6.17
CA ALA A 146 4.61 4.22 -4.74
C ALA A 146 5.10 5.47 -4.01
N PHE A 147 5.97 6.30 -4.58
CA PHE A 147 6.36 7.56 -3.96
C PHE A 147 5.14 8.48 -3.75
N PHE A 148 4.33 8.71 -4.79
CA PHE A 148 3.13 9.54 -4.68
C PHE A 148 2.07 8.91 -3.78
N ALA A 149 1.90 7.59 -3.82
CA ALA A 149 1.05 6.85 -2.90
C ALA A 149 1.54 7.02 -1.44
N GLY A 150 2.86 6.94 -1.24
CA GLY A 150 3.58 7.28 -0.02
C GLY A 150 3.11 8.60 0.57
N LEU A 151 3.25 9.66 -0.23
CA LEU A 151 2.93 11.03 0.17
C LEU A 151 1.46 11.15 0.56
N LEU A 152 0.56 10.62 -0.27
CA LEU A 152 -0.87 10.63 -0.02
C LEU A 152 -1.24 9.90 1.27
N PHE A 153 -0.81 8.64 1.42
CA PHE A 153 -1.23 7.80 2.54
C PHE A 153 -0.64 8.28 3.88
N ALA A 154 0.61 8.77 3.87
CA ALA A 154 1.21 9.39 5.06
C ALA A 154 0.48 10.69 5.44
N TRP A 155 0.11 11.51 4.45
CA TRP A 155 -0.73 12.69 4.68
C TRP A 155 -2.12 12.32 5.22
N LEU A 156 -2.77 11.28 4.71
CA LEU A 156 -4.05 10.79 5.21
C LEU A 156 -3.95 10.36 6.68
N LEU A 157 -2.92 9.57 7.04
CA LEU A 157 -2.70 9.21 8.44
C LEU A 157 -2.53 10.47 9.31
N HIS A 158 -1.72 11.43 8.87
CA HIS A 158 -1.48 12.67 9.61
C HIS A 158 -2.76 13.50 9.78
N ARG A 159 -3.57 13.62 8.71
CA ARG A 159 -4.78 14.44 8.64
C ARG A 159 -5.95 13.86 9.44
N TYR A 160 -6.16 12.55 9.36
CA TYR A 160 -7.31 11.87 9.94
C TYR A 160 -7.00 11.21 11.29
N ARG A 161 -5.72 11.02 11.62
CA ARG A 161 -5.27 10.35 12.85
C ARG A 161 -5.93 8.98 13.06
N ASN A 162 -6.13 8.26 11.97
CA ASN A 162 -6.76 6.94 11.96
C ASN A 162 -6.15 6.12 10.83
N LEU A 163 -5.55 4.97 11.17
CA LEU A 163 -4.82 4.14 10.21
C LEU A 163 -5.74 3.43 9.21
N TRP A 164 -7.03 3.28 9.52
CA TRP A 164 -7.97 2.71 8.56
C TRP A 164 -8.21 3.60 7.34
N VAL A 165 -8.01 4.93 7.44
CA VAL A 165 -8.20 5.83 6.30
C VAL A 165 -7.21 5.54 5.17
N PRO A 166 -5.87 5.53 5.40
CA PRO A 166 -4.93 5.14 4.37
C PRO A 166 -5.03 3.65 3.99
N ILE A 167 -5.37 2.74 4.92
CA ILE A 167 -5.62 1.31 4.58
C ILE A 167 -6.73 1.21 3.53
N VAL A 168 -7.88 1.83 3.78
CA VAL A 168 -9.02 1.79 2.84
C VAL A 168 -8.65 2.48 1.53
N ALA A 169 -7.97 3.63 1.57
CA ALA A 169 -7.53 4.32 0.35
C ALA A 169 -6.60 3.45 -0.50
N HIS A 170 -5.65 2.78 0.14
CA HIS A 170 -4.72 1.90 -0.53
C HIS A 170 -5.43 0.67 -1.11
N MET A 171 -6.28 -0.01 -0.33
CA MET A 171 -7.06 -1.15 -0.80
C MET A 171 -7.98 -0.80 -1.97
N VAL A 172 -8.69 0.34 -1.90
CA VAL A 172 -9.57 0.80 -2.97
C VAL A 172 -8.78 1.13 -4.23
N SER A 173 -7.63 1.80 -4.09
CA SER A 173 -6.80 2.11 -5.25
C SER A 173 -6.28 0.84 -5.92
N ASN A 174 -5.67 -0.08 -5.17
CA ASN A 174 -5.11 -1.29 -5.74
C ASN A 174 -6.21 -2.21 -6.29
N GLY A 175 -7.37 -2.26 -5.62
CA GLY A 175 -8.54 -3.00 -6.10
C GLY A 175 -9.02 -2.46 -7.44
N ALA A 176 -9.19 -1.14 -7.56
CA ALA A 176 -9.60 -0.51 -8.82
C ALA A 176 -8.58 -0.75 -9.93
N MET A 177 -7.27 -0.59 -9.65
CA MET A 177 -6.21 -0.84 -10.63
C MET A 177 -6.15 -2.32 -11.05
N THR A 178 -6.34 -3.25 -10.11
CA THR A 178 -6.38 -4.69 -10.40
C THR A 178 -7.56 -5.02 -11.32
N LEU A 179 -8.76 -4.53 -10.99
CA LEU A 179 -9.95 -4.76 -11.81
C LEU A 179 -9.79 -4.15 -13.21
N ALA A 180 -9.24 -2.94 -13.31
CA ALA A 180 -8.99 -2.29 -14.60
C ALA A 180 -8.00 -3.08 -15.46
N ALA A 181 -6.89 -3.56 -14.89
CA ALA A 181 -5.89 -4.35 -15.60
C ALA A 181 -6.47 -5.67 -16.14
N PHE A 182 -7.28 -6.37 -15.33
CA PHE A 182 -7.93 -7.60 -15.75
C PHE A 182 -9.04 -7.38 -16.77
N ALA A 183 -9.78 -6.26 -16.69
CA ALA A 183 -10.77 -5.90 -17.69
C ALA A 183 -10.14 -5.68 -19.07
N VAL A 184 -9.04 -4.93 -19.14
CA VAL A 184 -8.29 -4.71 -20.39
C VAL A 184 -7.76 -6.02 -20.96
N THR A 185 -7.22 -6.89 -20.11
CA THR A 185 -6.68 -8.21 -20.54
C THR A 185 -7.79 -9.13 -21.06
N SER A 186 -9.00 -9.07 -20.50
CA SER A 186 -10.13 -9.89 -20.95
C SER A 186 -10.75 -9.44 -22.28
N SER A 187 -10.46 -8.20 -22.70
CA SER A 187 -10.96 -7.61 -23.95
C SER A 187 -9.97 -7.69 -25.13
N ALA A 188 -8.75 -8.17 -24.88
CA ALA A 188 -7.70 -8.37 -25.88
C ALA A 188 -7.68 -9.82 -26.36
#